data_AF-A0A379ZTF1-F1
#
_entry.id   AF-A0A379ZTF1-F1
#
_cell.length_a   1.000
_cell.length_b   1.000
_cell.length_c   1.000
_cell.angle_alpha   90.00
_cell.angle_beta   90.00
_cell.angle_gamma   90.00
#
_symmetry.space_group_name_H-M   'P 1'
#
loop_
_entity.id
_entity.type
_entity.pdbx_description
1 polymer ?
#
loop_
_entity_poly.entity_id
_entity_poly.type
_entity_poly.pdbx_seq_one_letter_code
_entity_poly.pdbx_strand_id
1 'polypeptide(L)'
;MSDRNYLLLTPGPLTTSKTVKEAMLYDSCTWDEDYNLGVVQRIRQRLVALATPSAGYTSVLLQGSGSFAVEGVLGTVIGPQDKLLIVNNGAYGRG
;
A
#
# COMPACT_ATOMS: atom_id res chain seq x y z
N MET A 1 10.43 -25.12 12.23
CA MET A 1 9.73 -24.33 13.27
C MET A 1 8.33 -24.90 13.42
N SER A 2 7.84 -25.10 14.63
CA SER A 2 6.48 -25.61 14.89
C SER A 2 5.44 -24.62 14.33
N ASP A 3 4.61 -25.08 13.39
CA ASP A 3 3.46 -24.32 12.87
C ASP A 3 2.44 -24.11 14.01
N ARG A 4 2.58 -22.99 14.73
CA ARG A 4 1.52 -22.53 15.61
C ARG A 4 0.45 -21.85 14.75
N ASN A 5 -0.64 -22.58 14.48
CA ASN A 5 -1.81 -22.09 13.76
C ASN A 5 -2.63 -21.13 14.62
N TYR A 6 -2.14 -19.90 14.83
CA TYR A 6 -2.96 -18.81 15.36
C TYR A 6 -3.70 -18.12 14.23
N LEU A 7 -5.02 -18.04 14.37
CA LEU A 7 -5.85 -17.19 13.51
C LEU A 7 -5.90 -15.79 14.12
N LEU A 8 -5.30 -14.83 13.43
CA LEU A 8 -5.30 -13.43 13.84
C LEU A 8 -6.61 -12.77 13.40
N LEU A 9 -7.47 -12.46 14.37
CA LEU A 9 -8.71 -11.69 14.19
C LEU A 9 -8.48 -10.20 14.47
N THR A 10 -7.36 -9.69 13.98
CA THR A 10 -6.92 -8.29 14.14
C THR A 10 -7.26 -7.50 12.88
N PRO A 11 -7.38 -6.15 12.97
CA PRO A 11 -7.53 -5.29 11.80
C PRO A 11 -6.23 -5.15 10.98
N GLY A 12 -5.11 -5.70 11.47
CA GLY A 12 -3.80 -5.72 10.82
C GLY A 12 -2.64 -5.67 11.83
N PRO A 13 -1.51 -6.34 11.58
CA PRO A 13 -1.30 -7.41 10.58
C PRO A 13 -2.17 -8.63 10.86
N LEU A 14 -2.52 -9.39 9.82
CA LEU A 14 -3.48 -10.51 9.85
C LEU A 14 -2.86 -11.82 9.33
N THR A 15 -3.57 -12.94 9.51
CA THR A 15 -3.11 -14.24 9.01
C THR A 15 -3.17 -14.30 7.48
N THR A 16 -2.01 -14.36 6.82
CA THR A 16 -1.89 -14.53 5.36
C THR A 16 -1.79 -16.00 4.95
N SER A 17 -2.11 -16.31 3.69
CA SER A 17 -1.99 -17.66 3.13
C SER A 17 -0.52 -18.11 3.08
N LYS A 18 -0.32 -19.43 3.03
CA LYS A 18 1.01 -20.03 2.85
C LYS A 18 1.71 -19.52 1.58
N THR A 19 0.97 -19.46 0.47
CA THR A 19 1.50 -19.01 -0.83
C THR A 19 1.98 -17.56 -0.81
N VAL A 20 1.33 -16.67 -0.06
CA VAL A 20 1.79 -15.28 0.10
C VAL A 20 3.09 -15.22 0.90
N LYS A 21 3.24 -16.06 1.93
CA LYS A 21 4.48 -16.12 2.73
C LYS A 21 5.65 -16.66 1.92
N GLU A 22 5.41 -17.70 1.13
CA GLU A 22 6.43 -18.32 0.26
C GLU A 22 6.89 -17.36 -0.85
N ALA A 23 6.00 -16.52 -1.36
CA ALA A 23 6.36 -15.50 -2.35
C ALA A 23 7.37 -14.45 -1.82
N MET A 24 7.52 -14.33 -0.50
CA MET A 24 8.52 -13.43 0.11
C MET A 24 9.92 -14.07 0.20
N LEU A 25 10.08 -15.37 -0.08
CA LEU A 25 11.35 -16.09 0.01
C LEU A 25 12.21 -15.92 -1.25
N TYR A 26 12.27 -14.70 -1.77
CA TYR A 26 13.00 -14.34 -2.98
C TYR A 26 13.65 -12.97 -2.81
N ASP A 27 14.96 -12.91 -3.02
CA ASP A 27 15.72 -11.67 -3.05
C ASP A 27 15.64 -11.05 -4.46
N SER A 28 15.15 -9.81 -4.54
CA SER A 28 15.01 -9.09 -5.81
C SER A 28 16.07 -8.00 -5.95
N CYS A 29 16.69 -7.91 -7.13
CA CYS A 29 17.51 -6.75 -7.48
C CYS A 29 16.61 -5.58 -7.91
N THR A 30 16.69 -4.45 -7.22
CA THR A 30 15.82 -3.28 -7.47
C THR A 30 16.11 -2.55 -8.78
N TRP A 31 17.25 -2.84 -9.41
CA TRP A 31 17.65 -2.26 -10.70
C TRP A 31 17.23 -3.13 -11.88
N ASP A 32 16.74 -4.34 -11.63
CA ASP A 32 16.37 -5.28 -12.67
C ASP A 32 14.97 -5.00 -13.24
N GLU A 33 14.80 -5.28 -14.53
CA GLU A 33 13.50 -5.23 -15.20
C GLU A 33 12.53 -6.26 -14.63
N ASP A 34 13.04 -7.42 -14.19
CA ASP A 34 12.22 -8.47 -13.57
C ASP A 34 11.49 -7.95 -12.33
N TYR A 35 12.14 -7.13 -11.51
CA TYR A 35 11.51 -6.48 -10.36
C TYR A 35 10.62 -5.31 -10.80
N ASN A 36 11.16 -4.38 -11.57
CA ASN A 36 10.47 -3.13 -11.88
C ASN A 36 9.25 -3.34 -12.81
N LEU A 37 9.40 -4.10 -13.88
CA LEU A 37 8.33 -4.38 -14.84
C LEU A 37 7.51 -5.62 -14.40
N GLY A 38 8.20 -6.68 -13.98
CA GLY A 38 7.57 -7.95 -13.64
C GLY A 38 6.78 -7.93 -12.32
N VAL A 39 7.16 -7.07 -11.36
CA VAL A 39 6.49 -6.97 -10.05
C VAL A 39 5.84 -5.60 -9.88
N VAL A 40 6.63 -4.52 -9.88
CA VAL A 40 6.14 -3.19 -9.49
C VAL A 40 5.07 -2.67 -10.46
N GLN A 41 5.32 -2.66 -11.78
CA GLN A 41 4.32 -2.18 -12.75
C GLN A 41 3.04 -3.02 -12.74
N ARG A 42 3.16 -4.35 -12.57
CA ARG A 42 2.00 -5.24 -12.42
C ARG A 42 1.15 -4.89 -11.21
N ILE A 43 1.77 -4.64 -10.05
CA ILE A 43 1.04 -4.21 -8.85
C ILE A 43 0.35 -2.87 -9.11
N ARG A 44 1.07 -1.90 -9.69
CA ARG A 44 0.51 -0.57 -9.97
C ARG A 44 -0.72 -0.62 -10.87
N GLN A 45 -0.66 -1.37 -11.96
CA GLN A 45 -1.77 -1.54 -12.90
C GLN A 45 -2.98 -2.22 -12.24
N ARG A 46 -2.74 -3.29 -11.47
CA ARG A 46 -3.81 -4.01 -10.75
C ARG A 46 -4.50 -3.12 -9.72
N LEU A 47 -3.75 -2.30 -8.98
CA LEU A 47 -4.32 -1.37 -8.00
C LEU A 47 -5.25 -0.34 -8.66
N VAL A 48 -4.86 0.24 -9.81
CA VAL A 48 -5.72 1.18 -10.54
C VAL A 48 -6.99 0.48 -11.03
N ALA A 49 -6.85 -0.70 -11.64
CA ALA A 49 -7.99 -1.48 -12.14
C ALA A 49 -8.97 -1.90 -11.04
N LEU A 50 -8.48 -2.17 -9.81
CA LEU A 50 -9.32 -2.45 -8.65
C LEU A 50 -10.04 -1.20 -8.13
N ALA A 51 -9.38 -0.04 -8.19
CA ALA A 51 -9.91 1.20 -7.65
C ALA A 51 -10.97 1.85 -8.56
N THR A 52 -10.81 1.77 -9.88
CA THR A 52 -11.71 2.45 -10.82
C THR A 52 -11.61 1.90 -12.25
N PRO A 53 -12.71 1.90 -13.04
CA PRO A 53 -12.65 1.66 -14.49
C PRO A 53 -12.28 2.91 -15.29
N SER A 54 -12.26 4.10 -14.67
CA SER A 54 -12.03 5.38 -15.35
C SER A 54 -10.56 5.58 -15.72
N ALA A 55 -10.33 6.15 -16.89
CA ALA A 55 -9.00 6.59 -17.32
C ALA A 55 -8.52 7.83 -16.53
N GLY A 56 -7.22 8.12 -16.60
CA GLY A 56 -6.61 9.30 -15.96
C GLY A 56 -6.08 9.06 -14.54
N TYR A 57 -6.16 7.83 -14.03
CA TYR A 57 -5.64 7.46 -12.72
C TYR A 57 -4.31 6.70 -12.81
N THR A 58 -3.50 6.84 -11.77
CA THR A 58 -2.26 6.10 -11.58
C THR A 58 -2.12 5.69 -10.12
N SER A 59 -1.15 4.83 -9.82
CA SER A 59 -0.79 4.46 -8.46
C SER A 59 0.70 4.66 -8.24
N VAL A 60 1.06 4.98 -6.99
CA VAL A 60 2.44 5.12 -6.52
C VAL A 60 2.57 4.28 -5.25
N LEU A 61 3.62 3.48 -5.18
CA LEU A 61 3.94 2.68 -3.99
C LEU A 61 4.90 3.47 -3.11
N LEU A 62 4.58 3.60 -1.83
CA LEU A 62 5.41 4.28 -0.85
C LEU A 62 5.78 3.31 0.27
N GLN A 63 7.06 3.24 0.62
CA GLN A 63 7.52 2.45 1.75
C GLN A 63 7.05 3.07 3.07
N GLY A 64 6.59 2.22 3.98
CA GLY A 64 6.13 2.64 5.30
C GLY A 64 4.76 2.06 5.63
N SER A 65 4.16 2.56 6.69
CA SER A 65 2.79 2.20 7.06
C SER A 65 1.75 3.02 6.28
N GLY A 66 0.46 2.75 6.50
CA GLY A 66 -0.61 3.57 5.95
C GLY A 66 -0.49 5.06 6.32
N SER A 67 -0.01 5.39 7.52
CA SER A 67 0.17 6.78 7.95
C SER A 67 1.20 7.53 7.09
N PHE A 68 2.27 6.85 6.64
CA PHE A 68 3.27 7.45 5.76
C PHE A 68 2.67 7.85 4.41
N ALA A 69 1.75 7.03 3.88
CA ALA A 69 1.04 7.36 2.65
C ALA A 69 0.08 8.55 2.85
N VAL A 70 -0.61 8.63 3.99
CA VAL A 70 -1.47 9.78 4.33
C VAL A 70 -0.65 11.06 4.42
N GLU A 71 0.45 11.05 5.17
CA GLU A 71 1.36 12.21 5.28
C GLU A 71 1.98 12.59 3.94
N GLY A 72 2.38 11.58 3.14
CA GLY A 72 2.90 11.79 1.79
C GLY A 72 1.91 12.53 0.89
N VAL A 73 0.61 12.19 0.95
CA VAL A 73 -0.43 12.91 0.18
C VAL A 73 -0.60 14.33 0.70
N LEU A 74 -0.73 14.51 2.02
CA LEU A 74 -0.93 15.83 2.63
C LEU A 74 0.24 16.78 2.33
N GLY A 75 1.47 16.27 2.34
CA GLY A 75 2.68 17.05 2.07
C GLY A 75 2.98 17.31 0.59
N THR A 76 2.31 16.61 -0.35
CA THR A 76 2.62 16.73 -1.79
C THR A 76 1.51 17.33 -2.62
N VAL A 77 0.25 17.15 -2.24
CA VAL A 77 -0.90 17.57 -3.05
C VAL A 77 -1.42 18.96 -2.68
N ILE A 78 -1.19 19.41 -1.44
CA ILE A 78 -1.73 20.67 -0.92
C ILE A 78 -0.67 21.76 -1.09
N GLY A 79 -0.97 22.75 -1.94
CA GLY A 79 -0.10 23.90 -2.16
C GLY A 79 -0.08 24.88 -0.97
N PRO A 80 0.88 25.82 -0.92
CA PRO A 80 1.02 26.76 0.20
C PRO A 80 -0.18 27.69 0.44
N GLN A 81 -1.05 27.85 -0.55
CA GLN A 81 -2.25 28.70 -0.49
C GLN A 81 -3.55 27.88 -0.45
N ASP A 82 -3.45 26.56 -0.53
CA ASP A 82 -4.61 25.68 -0.49
C ASP A 82 -5.12 25.51 0.94
N LYS A 83 -6.38 25.12 1.06
CA LYS A 83 -7.01 24.81 2.35
C LYS A 83 -7.60 23.41 2.29
N LEU A 84 -7.34 22.62 3.33
CA LEU A 84 -7.88 21.28 3.50
C LEU A 84 -9.01 21.29 4.52
N LEU A 85 -10.16 20.76 4.14
CA LEU A 85 -11.24 20.43 5.06
C LEU A 85 -11.10 18.97 5.49
N ILE A 86 -10.84 18.72 6.78
CA ILE A 86 -10.82 17.37 7.36
C ILE A 86 -12.14 17.11 8.07
N VAL A 87 -12.90 16.11 7.59
CA VAL A 87 -14.06 15.58 8.31
C VAL A 87 -13.58 14.52 9.29
N ASN A 88 -13.71 14.80 10.59
CA ASN A 88 -13.22 13.92 11.64
C ASN A 88 -14.35 13.31 12.47
N ASN A 89 -14.47 11.99 12.42
CA ASN A 89 -15.42 11.20 13.20
C ASN A 89 -14.76 9.98 13.91
N GLY A 90 -13.43 9.96 14.04
CA GLY A 90 -12.73 8.76 14.54
C GLY A 90 -11.23 8.95 14.73
N ALA A 91 -10.55 7.90 15.20
CA ALA A 91 -9.13 7.97 15.52
C ALA A 91 -8.23 8.33 14.32
N TYR A 92 -8.59 7.89 13.11
CA TYR A 92 -7.82 8.17 11.90
C TYR A 92 -7.99 9.60 11.35
N GLY A 93 -8.99 10.34 11.83
CA GLY A 93 -9.20 11.75 11.46
C GLY A 93 -8.58 12.73 12.45
N ARG A 94 -8.06 12.24 13.58
CA ARG A 94 -7.34 13.03 14.57
C ARG A 94 -5.89 13.17 14.09
N GLY A 95 -5.48 14.41 13.81
CA GLY A 95 -4.07 14.78 13.56
C GLY A 95 -3.28 14.88 14.85
#